data_AF-A0A0Q9HEL8-F1
#
_entry.id   AF-A0A0Q9HEL8-F1
#
_cell.length_a   1.000
_cell.length_b   1.000
_cell.length_c   1.000
_cell.angle_alpha   90.00
_cell.angle_beta   90.00
_cell.angle_gamma   90.00
#
_symmetry.space_group_name_H-M   'P 1'
#
loop_
_entity.id
_entity.type
_entity.pdbx_description
1 polymer ?
#
loop_
_entity_poly.entity_id
_entity_poly.type
_entity_poly.pdbx_seq_one_letter_code
_entity_poly.pdbx_strand_id
1 'polypeptide(L)'
;MPESALTKAIGLVEELRKIDPELPMQVAHVLLVIARYPGLCQREVAARTQIGKSSASRIVEGLSGRGLISATEDSIDRRVNVLMLTDQGHRVVRRIVAGL
;
A
#
# COMPACT_ATOMS: atom_id res chain seq x y z
N MET A 1 -23.43 15.81 -0.94
CA MET A 1 -21.95 15.82 -1.05
C MET A 1 -21.56 16.90 -2.04
N PRO A 2 -20.49 17.67 -1.81
CA PRO A 2 -19.99 18.59 -2.82
C PRO A 2 -19.53 17.78 -4.04
N GLU A 3 -19.85 18.25 -5.25
CA GLU A 3 -19.47 17.62 -6.52
C GLU A 3 -17.98 17.25 -6.56
N SER A 4 -17.14 18.12 -6.00
CA SER A 4 -15.69 17.91 -5.87
C SER A 4 -15.31 16.64 -5.10
N ALA A 5 -16.06 16.24 -4.07
CA ALA A 5 -15.74 15.03 -3.30
C ALA A 5 -16.01 13.74 -4.08
N LEU A 6 -17.03 13.73 -4.93
CA LEU A 6 -17.33 12.58 -5.79
C LEU A 6 -16.30 12.46 -6.92
N THR A 7 -15.92 13.57 -7.55
CA THR A 7 -14.84 13.60 -8.55
C THR A 7 -13.54 13.04 -7.97
N LYS A 8 -13.21 13.40 -6.72
CA LYS A 8 -12.04 12.91 -6.01
C LYS A 8 -12.07 11.41 -5.74
N ALA A 9 -13.22 10.90 -5.29
CA ALA A 9 -13.41 9.47 -5.05
C ALA A 9 -13.27 8.65 -6.34
N ILE A 10 -13.79 9.14 -7.46
CA ILE A 10 -13.65 8.50 -8.78
C ILE A 10 -12.18 8.50 -9.21
N GLY A 11 -11.48 9.63 -9.10
CA GLY A 11 -10.06 9.74 -9.44
C GLY A 11 -9.17 8.77 -8.65
N LEU A 12 -9.43 8.59 -7.35
CA LEU A 12 -8.79 7.57 -6.52
C LEU A 12 -8.94 6.16 -7.12
N VAL A 13 -10.17 5.78 -7.50
CA VAL A 13 -10.43 4.45 -8.07
C VAL A 13 -9.74 4.29 -9.43
N GLU A 14 -9.75 5.31 -10.28
CA GLU A 14 -9.08 5.29 -11.58
C GLU A 14 -7.57 5.13 -11.45
N GLU A 15 -6.92 5.81 -10.50
CA GLU A 15 -5.48 5.65 -10.25
C GLU A 15 -5.14 4.25 -9.72
N LEU A 16 -5.97 3.67 -8.85
CA LEU A 16 -5.78 2.29 -8.38
C LEU A 16 -5.90 1.28 -9.54
N ARG A 17 -6.85 1.49 -10.46
CA ARG A 17 -7.03 0.63 -11.65
C ARG A 17 -5.86 0.66 -12.63
N LYS A 18 -5.02 1.72 -12.61
CA LYS A 18 -3.79 1.78 -13.42
C LYS A 18 -2.70 0.84 -12.89
N ILE A 19 -2.77 0.44 -11.62
CA ILE A 19 -1.87 -0.58 -11.04
C ILE A 19 -2.32 -1.98 -11.47
N ASP A 20 -3.62 -2.24 -11.32
CA ASP A 20 -4.29 -3.46 -11.72
C ASP A 20 -5.79 -3.17 -11.88
N PRO A 21 -6.42 -3.44 -13.04
CA PRO A 21 -7.86 -3.23 -13.22
C PRO A 21 -8.73 -4.00 -12.22
N GLU A 22 -8.22 -5.11 -11.68
CA GLU A 22 -8.89 -5.95 -10.69
C GLU A 22 -8.18 -5.88 -9.32
N LEU A 23 -7.48 -4.78 -9.02
CA LEU A 23 -6.78 -4.60 -7.76
C LEU A 23 -7.73 -4.81 -6.57
N PRO A 24 -7.55 -5.84 -5.73
CA PRO A 24 -8.42 -6.05 -4.59
C PRO A 24 -8.33 -4.85 -3.64
N MET A 25 -9.46 -4.36 -3.14
CA MET A 25 -9.51 -3.21 -2.23
C MET A 25 -8.58 -3.38 -1.02
N GLN A 26 -8.43 -4.61 -0.53
CA GLN A 26 -7.51 -4.91 0.56
C GLN A 26 -6.03 -4.70 0.20
N VAL A 27 -5.63 -4.96 -1.04
CA VAL A 27 -4.27 -4.70 -1.54
C VAL A 27 -4.02 -3.20 -1.59
N ALA A 28 -4.99 -2.43 -2.11
CA ALA A 28 -4.93 -0.97 -2.11
C ALA A 28 -4.81 -0.41 -0.68
N HIS A 29 -5.63 -0.93 0.25
CA HIS A 29 -5.58 -0.52 1.66
C HIS A 29 -4.20 -0.79 2.29
N VAL A 30 -3.61 -1.98 2.07
CA VAL A 30 -2.27 -2.30 2.58
C VAL A 30 -1.21 -1.36 2.02
N LEU A 31 -1.23 -1.07 0.70
CA LEU A 31 -0.31 -0.11 0.09
C LEU A 31 -0.41 1.28 0.75
N LEU A 32 -1.63 1.78 0.94
CA LEU A 32 -1.87 3.09 1.56
C LEU A 32 -1.47 3.11 3.05
N VAL A 33 -1.61 2.00 3.77
CA VAL A 33 -1.15 1.89 5.17
C VAL A 33 0.38 1.91 5.25
N ILE A 34 1.09 1.20 4.36
CA ILE A 34 2.56 1.27 4.28
C ILE A 34 3.01 2.68 3.90
N ALA A 35 2.31 3.33 2.98
CA ALA A 35 2.60 4.72 2.60
C ALA A 35 2.44 5.69 3.78
N ARG A 36 1.40 5.51 4.59
CA ARG A 36 1.12 6.35 5.76
C ARG A 36 2.09 6.11 6.92
N TYR A 37 2.58 4.88 7.05
CA TYR A 37 3.50 4.47 8.10
C TYR A 37 4.69 3.73 7.49
N PRO A 38 5.70 4.46 6.98
CA PRO A 38 6.92 3.84 6.48
C PRO A 38 7.66 3.12 7.62
N GLY A 39 8.20 1.94 7.34
CA GLY A 39 9.01 1.17 8.29
C GLY A 39 8.23 0.10 9.06
N LEU A 40 6.93 -0.11 8.78
CA LEU A 40 6.17 -1.18 9.41
C LEU A 40 6.70 -2.56 9.01
N CYS A 41 6.68 -3.51 9.93
CA CYS A 41 6.81 -4.91 9.58
C CYS A 41 5.46 -5.54 9.16
N GLN A 42 5.50 -6.72 8.54
CA GLN A 42 4.29 -7.42 8.09
C GLN A 42 3.25 -7.66 9.21
N ARG A 43 3.71 -7.96 10.43
CA ARG A 43 2.84 -8.15 11.61
C ARG A 43 2.06 -6.87 11.93
N GLU A 44 2.72 -5.73 11.83
CA GLU A 44 2.13 -4.44 12.14
C GLU A 44 1.19 -3.94 11.05
N VAL A 45 1.48 -4.25 9.79
CA VAL A 45 0.55 -4.08 8.66
C VAL A 45 -0.70 -4.91 8.90
N ALA A 46 -0.56 -6.19 9.25
CA ALA A 46 -1.69 -7.08 9.52
C ALA A 46 -2.60 -6.51 10.63
N ALA A 47 -2.00 -6.03 11.73
CA ALA A 47 -2.72 -5.40 12.83
C ALA A 47 -3.46 -4.12 12.40
N ARG A 48 -2.82 -3.23 11.64
CA ARG A 48 -3.41 -1.95 11.20
C ARG A 48 -4.50 -2.11 10.14
N THR A 49 -4.40 -3.14 9.31
CA THR A 49 -5.37 -3.43 8.25
C THR A 49 -6.42 -4.46 8.64
N GLN A 50 -6.33 -4.99 9.87
CA GLN A 50 -7.24 -5.99 10.44
C GLN A 50 -7.36 -7.26 9.59
N ILE A 51 -6.25 -7.73 9.00
CA ILE A 51 -6.20 -8.98 8.24
C ILE A 51 -5.31 -10.03 8.92
N GLY A 52 -5.51 -11.30 8.54
CA GLY A 52 -4.66 -12.40 8.98
C GLY A 52 -3.21 -12.25 8.49
N LYS A 53 -2.26 -12.80 9.27
CA LYS A 53 -0.81 -12.76 8.95
C LYS A 53 -0.49 -13.35 7.57
N SER A 54 -1.14 -14.46 7.21
CA SER A 54 -0.95 -15.11 5.90
C SER A 54 -1.42 -14.23 4.74
N SER A 55 -2.57 -13.57 4.90
CA SER A 55 -3.08 -12.58 3.92
C SER A 55 -2.14 -11.38 3.81
N ALA A 56 -1.65 -10.86 4.94
CA ALA A 56 -0.69 -9.76 4.94
C ALA A 56 0.61 -10.14 4.21
N SER A 57 1.16 -11.33 4.46
CA SER A 57 2.36 -11.81 3.75
C SER A 57 2.17 -11.85 2.25
N ARG A 58 1.07 -12.49 1.79
CA ARG A 58 0.76 -12.61 0.36
C ARG A 58 0.56 -11.25 -0.31
N ILE A 59 -0.11 -10.32 0.36
CA ILE A 59 -0.31 -8.97 -0.18
C ILE A 59 1.03 -8.23 -0.25
N VAL A 60 1.85 -8.31 0.79
CA VAL A 60 3.19 -7.70 0.81
C VAL A 60 4.06 -8.27 -0.30
N GLU A 61 4.09 -9.58 -0.48
CA GLU A 61 4.79 -10.24 -1.59
C GLU A 61 4.27 -9.76 -2.95
N GLY A 62 2.96 -9.67 -3.12
CA GLY A 62 2.35 -9.16 -4.36
C GLY A 62 2.70 -7.69 -4.65
N LEU A 63 2.73 -6.83 -3.63
CA LEU A 63 3.13 -5.43 -3.77
C LEU A 63 4.63 -5.29 -4.07
N SER A 64 5.47 -6.12 -3.43
CA SER A 64 6.91 -6.20 -3.71
C SER A 64 7.18 -6.68 -5.12
N GLY A 65 6.47 -7.72 -5.59
CA GLY A 65 6.57 -8.24 -6.95
C GLY A 65 6.16 -7.23 -8.03
N ARG A 66 5.29 -6.26 -7.67
CA ARG A 66 4.93 -5.12 -8.54
C ARG A 66 5.92 -3.95 -8.45
N GLY A 67 6.96 -4.07 -7.63
CA GLY A 67 7.95 -3.02 -7.39
C GLY A 67 7.39 -1.80 -6.65
N LEU A 68 6.26 -1.91 -5.95
CA LEU A 68 5.62 -0.78 -5.24
C LEU A 68 6.18 -0.59 -3.83
N ILE A 69 6.63 -1.67 -3.20
CA ILE A 69 7.24 -1.64 -1.88
C ILE A 69 8.57 -2.40 -1.88
N SER A 70 9.42 -2.09 -0.93
CA SER A 70 10.63 -2.85 -0.60
C SER A 70 10.52 -3.38 0.83
N ALA A 71 11.06 -4.57 1.05
CA ALA A 71 11.25 -5.17 2.36
C ALA A 71 12.76 -5.24 2.63
N THR A 72 13.21 -4.67 3.74
CA THR A 72 14.63 -4.64 4.12
C THR A 72 14.78 -5.09 5.57
N GLU A 73 15.87 -5.79 5.89
CA GLU A 73 16.14 -6.20 7.26
C GLU A 73 16.15 -4.98 8.20
N ASP A 74 15.51 -5.12 9.35
CA ASP A 74 15.56 -4.12 10.39
C ASP A 74 16.96 -4.06 11.02
N SER A 75 17.47 -2.85 11.22
CA SER A 75 18.81 -2.63 11.79
C SER A 75 18.95 -3.06 13.25
N ILE A 76 17.84 -3.15 13.99
CA ILE A 76 17.76 -3.50 15.40
C ILE A 76 17.44 -4.99 15.56
N ASP A 77 16.46 -5.52 14.81
CA ASP A 77 16.12 -6.95 14.79
C ASP A 77 16.10 -7.51 13.36
N ARG A 78 17.24 -8.04 12.91
CA ARG A 78 17.43 -8.63 11.57
C ARG A 78 16.47 -9.79 11.22
N ARG A 79 15.72 -10.31 12.19
CA ARG A 79 14.67 -11.32 11.94
C ARG A 79 13.39 -10.72 11.39
N VAL A 80 13.29 -9.38 11.38
CA VAL A 80 12.13 -8.63 10.93
C VAL A 80 12.52 -7.83 9.69
N ASN A 81 11.64 -7.82 8.69
CA ASN A 81 11.75 -6.91 7.56
C ASN A 81 10.82 -5.71 7.76
N VAL A 82 11.37 -4.51 7.58
CA VAL A 82 10.63 -3.27 7.51
C VAL A 82 10.20 -2.97 6.08
N LEU A 83 8.99 -2.45 5.93
CA LEU A 83 8.36 -2.20 4.64
C LEU A 83 8.36 -0.71 4.34
N MET A 84 8.84 -0.36 3.16
CA MET A 84 8.91 1.02 2.65
C MET A 84 8.32 1.06 1.25
N LEU A 85 7.80 2.21 0.82
CA LEU A 85 7.50 2.41 -0.59
C LEU A 85 8.82 2.51 -1.39
N THR A 86 8.84 1.94 -2.58
CA THR A 86 9.88 2.26 -3.58
C THR A 86 9.62 3.64 -4.19
N ASP A 87 10.52 4.12 -5.05
CA ASP A 87 10.27 5.32 -5.86
C ASP A 87 9.01 5.19 -6.73
N GLN A 88 8.75 3.98 -7.26
CA GLN A 88 7.53 3.70 -8.01
C GLN A 88 6.30 3.74 -7.12
N GLY A 89 6.37 3.14 -5.92
CA GLY A 89 5.30 3.21 -4.91
C GLY A 89 4.96 4.65 -4.56
N HIS A 90 5.96 5.49 -4.29
CA HIS A 90 5.75 6.91 -4.02
C HIS A 90 5.08 7.64 -5.20
N ARG A 91 5.49 7.36 -6.45
CA ARG A 91 4.83 7.95 -7.64
C ARG A 91 3.36 7.55 -7.73
N VAL A 92 3.04 6.28 -7.49
CA VAL A 92 1.67 5.78 -7.50
C VAL A 92 0.83 6.43 -6.40
N VAL A 93 1.31 6.43 -5.15
CA VAL A 93 0.60 7.03 -4.03
C VAL A 93 0.40 8.53 -4.24
N ARG A 94 1.40 9.26 -4.78
CA ARG A 94 1.24 10.68 -5.11
C ARG A 94 0.13 10.93 -6.11
N ARG A 95 -0.02 10.09 -7.13
CA ARG A 95 -1.11 10.23 -8.11
C ARG A 95 -2.47 9.99 -7.47
N ILE A 96 -2.56 8.94 -6.64
CA ILE A 96 -3.75 8.63 -5.85
C ILE A 96 -4.17 9.83 -4.98
N VAL A 97 -3.22 10.43 -4.26
CA VAL A 97 -3.49 11.54 -3.34
C VAL A 97 -3.72 12.87 -4.07
N ALA A 98 -3.08 13.09 -5.23
CA ALA A 98 -3.29 14.29 -6.04
C ALA A 98 -4.68 14.32 -6.70
N GLY A 99 -5.33 13.17 -6.84
CA GLY A 99 -6.73 13.06 -7.24
C GLY A 99 -7.72 13.35 -6.10
N LEU A 100 -7.25 13.62 -4.87
CA LEU A 100 -8.08 13.92 -3.68
C LEU A 100 -8.15 15.41 -3.34
#